data_AF-A0A6J1P7F3-F1
#
_entry.id   AF-A0A6J1P7F3-F1
#
_cell.length_a   1.000
_cell.length_b   1.000
_cell.length_c   1.000
_cell.angle_alpha   90.00
_cell.angle_beta   90.00
_cell.angle_gamma   90.00
#
_symmetry.space_group_name_H-M   'P 1'
#
loop_
_entity.id
_entity.type
_entity.pdbx_description
1 polymer ?
#
loop_
_entity_poly.entity_id
_entity_poly.type
_entity_poly.pdbx_seq_one_letter_code
_entity_poly.pdbx_strand_id
1 'polypeptide(L)'
;MELSFALINGQNIRAMMKELLSFLERSDAEFKAHCSSAMVLAAERYAPSSKWHLDTLFQVLLKAGNYLRDDTVSNTIQIVSAAPGERQAYASMRLWTSLERSAVSADATEKQPLIQVAAWTIGEYGDMLVSEASNAISMVDDDGV
;
A
#
# COMPACT_ATOMS: atom_id res chain seq x y z
N MET A 1 12.73 -16.52 6.87
CA MET A 1 11.77 -15.39 6.76
C MET A 1 10.87 -15.30 7.98
N GLU A 2 10.24 -16.41 8.41
CA GLU A 2 9.31 -16.39 9.57
C GLU A 2 9.92 -15.84 10.86
N LEU A 3 11.18 -16.18 11.18
CA LEU A 3 11.85 -15.64 12.37
C LEU A 3 12.03 -14.11 12.30
N SER A 4 12.23 -13.55 11.11
CA SER A 4 12.39 -12.11 10.91
C SER A 4 11.08 -11.37 11.20
N PHE A 5 9.94 -11.92 10.76
CA PHE A 5 8.62 -11.37 11.08
C PHE A 5 8.30 -11.46 12.58
N ALA A 6 8.75 -12.51 13.27
CA ALA A 6 8.55 -12.67 14.71
C ALA A 6 9.31 -11.62 15.55
N LEU A 7 10.36 -11.01 14.99
CA LEU A 7 11.16 -9.98 15.66
C LEU A 7 10.64 -8.56 15.40
N ILE A 8 9.63 -8.39 14.53
CA ILE A 8 9.04 -7.09 14.22
C ILE A 8 8.27 -6.56 15.43
N ASN A 9 8.50 -5.29 15.75
CA ASN A 9 7.79 -4.55 16.77
C ASN A 9 7.70 -3.06 16.38
N GLY A 10 7.01 -2.26 17.20
CA GLY A 10 6.80 -0.83 16.91
C GLY A 10 8.07 0.01 16.80
N GLN A 11 9.22 -0.44 17.34
CA GLN A 11 10.48 0.30 17.27
C GLN A 11 11.25 0.03 15.98
N ASN A 12 11.15 -1.18 15.42
CA ASN A 12 11.94 -1.59 14.25
C ASN A 12 11.11 -1.76 12.97
N ILE A 13 9.77 -1.69 13.05
CA ILE A 13 8.86 -1.94 11.93
C ILE A 13 9.23 -1.13 10.68
N ARG A 14 9.56 0.16 10.81
CA ARG A 14 9.90 1.01 9.66
C ARG A 14 11.12 0.48 8.90
N ALA A 15 12.21 0.20 9.63
CA ALA A 15 13.45 -0.31 9.03
C ALA A 15 13.26 -1.72 8.46
N MET A 16 12.56 -2.59 9.18
CA MET A 16 12.29 -3.96 8.72
C MET A 16 11.40 -3.98 7.49
N MET A 17 10.34 -3.16 7.45
CA MET A 17 9.43 -3.12 6.31
C MET A 17 10.14 -2.65 5.04
N LYS A 18 11.05 -1.69 5.13
CA LYS A 18 11.87 -1.24 3.99
C LYS A 18 12.72 -2.36 3.38
N GLU A 19 13.38 -3.15 4.22
CA GLU A 19 14.18 -4.30 3.76
C GLU A 19 13.27 -5.39 3.17
N LEU A 20 12.12 -5.65 3.79
CA LEU A 20 11.14 -6.63 3.32
C LEU A 20 10.50 -6.23 1.98
N LEU A 21 10.18 -4.96 1.79
CA LEU A 21 9.70 -4.44 0.50
C LEU A 21 10.77 -4.61 -0.58
N SER A 22 12.03 -4.31 -0.27
CA SER A 22 13.16 -4.50 -1.19
C SER A 22 13.37 -5.98 -1.55
N PHE A 23 13.18 -6.88 -0.59
CA PHE A 23 13.21 -8.31 -0.80
C PHE A 23 12.02 -8.80 -1.65
N LEU A 24 10.80 -8.32 -1.35
CA LEU A 24 9.56 -8.72 -2.02
C LEU A 24 9.63 -8.49 -3.52
N GLU A 25 10.19 -7.36 -3.95
CA GLU A 25 10.36 -7.01 -5.37
C GLU A 25 11.23 -8.01 -6.14
N ARG A 26 12.23 -8.61 -5.48
CA ARG A 26 13.21 -9.53 -6.08
C ARG A 26 12.91 -11.00 -5.83
N SER A 27 11.91 -11.30 -5.01
CA SER A 27 11.56 -12.66 -4.60
C SER A 27 10.74 -13.40 -5.65
N ASP A 28 10.81 -14.73 -5.64
CA ASP A 28 10.01 -15.58 -6.52
C ASP A 28 8.52 -15.55 -6.13
N ALA A 29 7.65 -15.83 -7.10
CA ALA A 29 6.19 -15.85 -6.96
C ALA A 29 5.69 -16.60 -5.71
N GLU A 30 6.27 -17.76 -5.43
CA GLU A 30 5.91 -18.62 -4.29
C GLU A 30 6.10 -17.92 -2.94
N PHE A 31 7.14 -17.09 -2.82
CA PHE A 31 7.43 -16.35 -1.58
C PHE A 31 6.66 -15.04 -1.46
N LYS A 32 6.26 -14.42 -2.59
CA LYS A 32 5.57 -13.13 -2.60
C LYS A 32 4.25 -13.18 -1.85
N ALA A 33 3.45 -14.24 -2.01
CA ALA A 33 2.16 -14.39 -1.34
C ALA A 33 2.32 -14.47 0.19
N HIS A 34 3.23 -15.32 0.67
CA HIS A 34 3.48 -15.47 2.10
C HIS A 34 4.10 -14.20 2.71
N CYS A 35 5.12 -13.63 2.05
CA CYS A 35 5.82 -12.43 2.51
C CYS A 35 4.88 -11.22 2.60
N SER A 36 4.13 -10.93 1.54
CA SER A 36 3.17 -9.83 1.53
C SER A 36 2.10 -9.96 2.61
N SER A 37 1.59 -11.17 2.84
CA SER A 37 0.60 -11.43 3.90
C SER A 37 1.16 -11.13 5.30
N ALA A 38 2.38 -11.60 5.58
CA ALA A 38 3.05 -11.32 6.84
C ALA A 38 3.37 -9.82 7.02
N MET A 39 3.70 -9.12 5.93
CA MET A 39 3.90 -7.66 5.93
C MET A 39 2.61 -6.90 6.23
N VAL A 40 1.48 -7.27 5.63
CA VAL A 40 0.17 -6.67 5.89
C VAL A 40 -0.21 -6.83 7.37
N LEU A 41 -0.07 -8.04 7.92
CA LEU A 41 -0.35 -8.31 9.34
C LEU A 41 0.57 -7.53 10.28
N ALA A 42 1.86 -7.43 9.94
CA ALA A 42 2.81 -6.64 10.72
C ALA A 42 2.49 -5.15 10.68
N ALA A 43 2.08 -4.61 9.52
CA ALA A 43 1.67 -3.23 9.36
C ALA A 43 0.40 -2.94 10.17
N GLU A 44 -0.60 -3.81 10.11
CA GLU A 44 -1.85 -3.66 10.87
C GLU A 44 -1.59 -3.59 12.39
N ARG A 45 -0.63 -4.38 12.88
CA ARG A 45 -0.33 -4.46 14.31
C ARG A 45 0.59 -3.34 14.83
N TYR A 46 1.56 -2.92 14.01
CA TYR A 46 2.67 -2.08 14.48
C TYR A 46 2.80 -0.74 13.75
N ALA A 47 1.87 -0.39 12.85
CA ALA A 47 1.93 0.88 12.14
C ALA A 47 2.06 2.08 13.10
N PRO A 48 3.06 2.95 12.90
CA PRO A 48 3.27 4.13 13.72
C PRO A 48 2.28 5.26 13.41
N SER A 49 1.69 5.27 12.21
CA SER A 49 0.71 6.25 11.77
C SER A 49 -0.24 5.65 10.73
N SER A 50 -1.43 6.23 10.58
CA SER A 50 -2.39 5.81 9.54
C SER A 50 -1.87 6.07 8.12
N LYS A 51 -1.08 7.14 7.93
CA LYS A 51 -0.42 7.44 6.66
C LYS A 51 0.60 6.35 6.31
N TRP A 52 1.50 6.03 7.24
CA TRP A 52 2.50 4.98 7.05
C TRP A 52 1.86 3.61 6.76
N HIS A 53 0.75 3.29 7.43
CA HIS A 53 0.02 2.05 7.18
C HIS A 53 -0.47 2.00 5.72
N LEU A 54 -1.15 3.05 5.25
CA LEU A 54 -1.63 3.13 3.87
C LEU A 54 -0.49 3.06 2.85
N ASP A 55 0.60 3.80 3.09
CA ASP A 55 1.78 3.78 2.22
C ASP A 55 2.38 2.39 2.11
N THR A 56 2.49 1.69 3.25
CA THR A 56 2.99 0.31 3.29
C THR A 56 2.07 -0.63 2.51
N LEU A 57 0.75 -0.53 2.69
CA LEU A 57 -0.20 -1.35 1.94
C LEU A 57 -0.08 -1.13 0.42
N PHE A 58 -0.02 0.13 -0.02
CA PHE A 58 0.10 0.44 -1.45
C PHE A 58 1.44 -0.02 -2.03
N GLN A 59 2.53 0.09 -1.28
CA GLN A 59 3.84 -0.43 -1.68
C GLN A 59 3.84 -1.97 -1.76
N VAL A 60 3.14 -2.65 -0.86
CA VAL A 60 2.92 -4.11 -0.94
C VAL A 60 2.11 -4.46 -2.19
N LEU A 61 1.02 -3.73 -2.49
CA LEU A 61 0.24 -3.91 -3.73
C LEU A 61 1.12 -3.75 -4.98
N LEU A 62 1.96 -2.73 -5.01
CA LEU A 62 2.87 -2.44 -6.12
C LEU A 62 3.93 -3.52 -6.34
N LYS A 63 4.57 -3.99 -5.25
CA LYS A 63 5.73 -4.90 -5.34
C LYS A 63 5.35 -6.37 -5.39
N ALA A 64 4.27 -6.77 -4.72
CA ALA A 64 3.73 -8.12 -4.81
C ALA A 64 2.95 -8.35 -6.11
N GLY A 65 2.28 -7.33 -6.66
CA GLY A 65 1.47 -7.46 -7.87
C GLY A 65 0.38 -8.52 -7.72
N ASN A 66 0.18 -9.34 -8.75
CA ASN A 66 -0.84 -10.40 -8.78
C ASN A 66 -0.60 -11.57 -7.81
N TYR A 67 0.51 -11.59 -7.08
CA TYR A 67 0.83 -12.68 -6.14
C TYR A 67 0.25 -12.47 -4.73
N LEU A 68 -0.59 -11.45 -4.55
CA LEU A 68 -1.29 -11.21 -3.30
C LEU A 68 -2.37 -12.24 -3.03
N ARG A 69 -2.71 -12.43 -1.74
CA ARG A 69 -3.89 -13.21 -1.35
C ARG A 69 -5.16 -12.49 -1.77
N ASP A 70 -6.17 -13.27 -2.17
CA ASP A 70 -7.46 -12.79 -2.69
C ASP A 70 -8.18 -11.80 -1.77
N ASP A 71 -8.01 -11.91 -0.45
CA ASP A 71 -8.63 -11.04 0.55
C ASP A 71 -7.95 -9.67 0.68
N THR A 72 -6.73 -9.48 0.13
CA THR A 72 -5.93 -8.27 0.31
C THR A 72 -6.61 -7.04 -0.28
N VAL A 73 -7.30 -7.18 -1.42
CA VAL A 73 -8.03 -6.08 -2.08
C VAL A 73 -9.16 -5.60 -1.19
N SER A 74 -10.00 -6.52 -0.71
CA SER A 74 -11.14 -6.22 0.15
C SER A 74 -10.70 -5.61 1.48
N ASN A 75 -9.64 -6.14 2.09
CA ASN A 75 -9.07 -5.61 3.32
C ASN A 75 -8.54 -4.18 3.11
N THR A 76 -7.77 -3.95 2.06
CA THR A 76 -7.23 -2.60 1.77
C THR A 76 -8.35 -1.59 1.56
N ILE A 77 -9.39 -1.95 0.81
CA ILE A 77 -10.58 -1.10 0.61
C ILE A 77 -11.25 -0.77 1.95
N GLN A 78 -11.42 -1.75 2.83
CA GLN A 78 -12.00 -1.55 4.16
C GLN A 78 -11.15 -0.58 5.00
N ILE A 79 -9.82 -0.71 4.98
CA ILE A 79 -8.90 0.17 5.70
C ILE A 79 -8.99 1.60 5.16
N VAL A 80 -9.00 1.79 3.83
CA VAL A 80 -9.16 3.11 3.21
C VAL A 80 -10.52 3.72 3.57
N SER A 81 -11.59 2.93 3.53
CA SER A 81 -12.95 3.37 3.86
C SER A 81 -13.09 3.84 5.31
N ALA A 82 -12.42 3.15 6.24
CA ALA A 82 -12.45 3.48 7.66
C ALA A 82 -11.52 4.65 8.04
N ALA A 83 -10.67 5.12 7.11
CA ALA A 83 -9.72 6.18 7.38
C ALA A 83 -10.41 7.57 7.42
N PRO A 84 -9.83 8.56 8.13
CA PRO A 84 -10.33 9.94 8.10
C PRO A 84 -10.31 10.54 6.68
N GLY A 85 -11.16 11.53 6.40
CA GLY A 85 -11.28 12.13 5.07
C GLY A 85 -9.95 12.63 4.46
N GLU A 86 -9.07 13.22 5.28
CA GLU A 86 -7.72 13.62 4.83
C GLU A 86 -6.87 12.44 4.31
N ARG A 87 -7.06 11.24 4.88
CA ARG A 87 -6.36 10.01 4.47
C ARG A 87 -7.02 9.36 3.27
N GLN A 88 -8.34 9.47 3.12
CA GLN A 88 -9.07 9.04 1.92
C GLN A 88 -8.64 9.88 0.69
N ALA A 89 -8.55 11.21 0.86
CA ALA A 89 -8.04 12.10 -0.18
C ALA A 89 -6.57 11.77 -0.54
N TYR A 90 -5.73 11.58 0.47
CA TYR A 90 -4.34 11.14 0.29
C TYR A 90 -4.23 9.81 -0.46
N ALA A 91 -5.01 8.80 -0.05
CA ALA A 91 -5.03 7.48 -0.69
C ALA A 91 -5.41 7.59 -2.17
N SER A 92 -6.44 8.38 -2.47
CA SER A 92 -6.88 8.63 -3.85
C SER A 92 -5.77 9.24 -4.70
N MET A 93 -5.05 10.23 -4.17
CA MET A 93 -3.97 10.89 -4.90
C MET A 93 -2.79 9.94 -5.14
N ARG A 94 -2.39 9.19 -4.10
CA ARG A 94 -1.30 8.22 -4.18
C ARG A 94 -1.60 7.08 -5.14
N LEU A 95 -2.81 6.56 -5.10
CA LEU A 95 -3.26 5.49 -6.00
C LEU A 95 -3.38 6.00 -7.44
N TRP A 96 -3.82 7.24 -7.65
CA TRP A 96 -3.81 7.88 -8.98
C TRP A 96 -2.40 7.95 -9.57
N THR A 97 -1.42 8.47 -8.81
CA THR A 97 -0.02 8.52 -9.28
C THR A 97 0.54 7.12 -9.55
N SER A 98 0.13 6.12 -8.76
CA SER A 98 0.56 4.73 -8.94
C SER A 98 -0.05 4.11 -10.21
N LEU A 99 -1.32 4.40 -10.50
CA LEU A 99 -1.99 4.00 -11.75
C LEU A 99 -1.32 4.63 -12.97
N GLU A 100 -1.06 5.93 -12.92
CA GLU A 100 -0.41 6.65 -14.02
C GLU A 100 0.96 6.05 -14.34
N ARG A 101 1.77 5.76 -13.31
CA ARG A 101 3.06 5.08 -13.50
C ARG A 101 2.90 3.70 -14.12
N SER A 102 1.96 2.89 -13.64
CA SER A 102 1.69 1.55 -14.17
C SER A 102 1.21 1.56 -15.62
N ALA A 103 0.42 2.58 -16.00
CA ALA A 103 0.00 2.79 -17.38
C ALA A 103 1.18 3.14 -18.29
N VAL A 104 2.10 3.99 -17.83
CA VAL A 104 3.32 4.37 -18.58
C VAL A 104 4.29 3.19 -18.74
N SER A 105 4.46 2.36 -17.71
CA SER A 105 5.33 1.17 -17.76
C SER A 105 4.68 -0.03 -18.46
N ALA A 106 3.41 0.07 -18.87
CA ALA A 106 2.64 -1.00 -19.50
C ALA A 106 2.60 -2.31 -18.69
N ASP A 107 2.60 -2.21 -17.36
CA ASP A 107 2.64 -3.35 -16.43
C ASP A 107 1.32 -3.57 -15.66
N ALA A 108 0.25 -2.91 -16.08
CA ALA A 108 -1.05 -2.93 -15.42
C ALA A 108 -1.62 -4.35 -15.25
N THR A 109 -1.35 -5.25 -16.19
CA THR A 109 -1.78 -6.66 -16.12
C THR A 109 -1.10 -7.44 -15.00
N GLU A 110 0.07 -7.01 -14.52
CA GLU A 110 0.83 -7.64 -13.44
C GLU A 110 0.47 -7.09 -12.05
N LYS A 111 -0.32 -6.01 -12.01
CA LYS A 111 -0.69 -5.27 -10.80
C LYS A 111 -2.20 -5.15 -10.61
N GLN A 112 -2.96 -6.17 -11.01
CA GLN A 112 -4.43 -6.17 -10.96
C GLN A 112 -5.00 -5.78 -9.58
N PRO A 113 -4.46 -6.26 -8.43
CA PRO A 113 -4.96 -5.82 -7.11
C PRO A 113 -4.84 -4.31 -6.87
N LEU A 114 -3.73 -3.71 -7.30
CA LEU A 114 -3.54 -2.26 -7.23
C LEU A 114 -4.58 -1.54 -8.09
N ILE A 115 -4.80 -2.01 -9.32
CA ILE A 115 -5.78 -1.40 -10.23
C ILE A 115 -7.18 -1.42 -9.62
N GLN A 116 -7.58 -2.53 -9.00
CA GLN A 116 -8.88 -2.67 -8.36
C GLN A 116 -9.06 -1.72 -7.18
N VAL A 117 -8.08 -1.69 -6.25
CA VAL A 117 -8.12 -0.78 -5.09
C VAL A 117 -8.12 0.69 -5.55
N ALA A 118 -7.31 1.02 -6.55
CA ALA A 118 -7.22 2.38 -7.07
C ALA A 118 -8.53 2.81 -7.76
N ALA A 119 -9.07 1.97 -8.65
CA ALA A 119 -10.32 2.27 -9.35
C ALA A 119 -11.49 2.48 -8.38
N TRP A 120 -11.60 1.64 -7.35
CA TRP A 120 -12.61 1.80 -6.31
C TRP A 120 -12.38 3.09 -5.50
N THR A 121 -11.17 3.31 -5.00
CA THR A 121 -10.85 4.47 -4.13
C THR A 121 -11.05 5.79 -4.86
N ILE A 122 -10.59 5.90 -6.11
CA ILE A 122 -10.76 7.11 -6.93
C ILE A 122 -12.24 7.29 -7.33
N GLY A 123 -12.98 6.21 -7.53
CA GLY A 123 -14.42 6.27 -7.79
C GLY A 123 -15.22 6.86 -6.63
N GLU A 124 -14.85 6.51 -5.39
CA GLU A 124 -15.54 6.98 -4.18
C GLU A 124 -15.11 8.37 -3.72
N TYR A 125 -13.81 8.70 -3.82
CA TYR A 125 -13.23 9.91 -3.21
C TYR A 125 -12.52 10.83 -4.21
N GLY A 126 -12.74 10.63 -5.52
CA GLY A 126 -12.10 11.41 -6.58
C GLY A 126 -12.47 12.89 -6.60
N ASP A 127 -13.62 13.26 -6.03
CA ASP A 127 -14.03 14.66 -5.84
C ASP A 127 -13.05 15.44 -4.94
N MET A 128 -12.47 14.76 -3.94
CA MET A 128 -11.46 15.33 -3.06
C MET A 128 -10.16 15.70 -3.79
N LEU A 129 -9.87 15.08 -4.93
CA LEU A 129 -8.68 15.38 -5.76
C LEU A 129 -8.81 16.69 -6.53
N VAL A 130 -10.03 17.10 -6.84
CA VAL A 130 -10.35 18.28 -7.67
C VAL A 130 -10.67 19.51 -6.81
N SER A 131 -10.93 19.30 -5.51
CA SER A 131 -11.17 20.35 -4.52
C SER A 131 -9.89 21.13 -4.18
N GLU A 132 -10.03 22.38 -3.70
CA GLU A 132 -8.92 23.19 -3.15
C GLU A 132 -8.16 22.47 -2.02
N ALA A 133 -8.81 21.50 -1.36
CA ALA A 133 -8.21 20.59 -0.38
C ALA A 133 -7.03 19.77 -0.92
N SER A 134 -6.97 19.55 -2.24
CA SER A 134 -5.89 18.83 -2.92
C SER A 134 -4.52 19.46 -2.69
N ASN A 135 -4.45 20.80 -2.59
CA ASN A 135 -3.21 21.55 -2.34
C ASN A 135 -2.62 21.32 -0.94
N ALA A 136 -3.42 20.82 0.00
CA ALA A 136 -2.99 20.52 1.37
C ALA A 136 -2.50 19.07 1.55
N ILE A 137 -2.63 18.22 0.51
CA ILE A 137 -2.25 16.80 0.58
C ILE A 137 -0.72 16.69 0.46
N SER A 138 -0.04 16.45 1.59
CA SER A 138 1.39 16.15 1.58
C SER A 138 1.66 14.74 1.05
N MET A 139 2.25 14.69 -0.15
CA MET A 139 2.70 13.46 -0.82
C MET A 139 4.10 13.03 -0.40
N VAL A 140 4.77 13.79 0.47
CA VAL A 140 6.13 13.47 0.94
C VAL A 140 6.08 12.22 1.82
N ASP A 141 6.94 11.25 1.52
CA ASP A 141 7.18 10.05 2.31
C ASP A 141 8.04 10.38 3.54
N ASP A 142 7.50 11.16 4.47
CA ASP A 142 8.20 11.56 5.70
C ASP A 142 8.51 10.36 6.62
N ASP A 143 7.77 9.25 6.45
CA ASP A 143 7.86 8.07 7.30
C ASP A 143 8.74 6.92 6.73
N GLY A 144 9.43 7.13 5.61
CA GLY A 144 10.51 6.25 5.13
C GLY A 144 10.12 4.84 4.65
N VAL A 145 8.97 4.68 4.01
CA VAL A 145 8.53 3.44 3.33
C VAL A 145 8.97 3.42 1.87
#